data_AF-A0A7S0WGA1-F1
#
_entry.id   AF-A0A7S0WGA1-F1
#
_cell.length_a   1.000
_cell.length_b   1.000
_cell.length_c   1.000
_cell.angle_alpha   90.00
_cell.angle_beta   90.00
_cell.angle_gamma   90.00
#
_symmetry.space_group_name_H-M   'P 1'
#
loop_
_entity.id
_entity.type
_entity.pdbx_description
1 polymer ?
#
loop_
_entity_poly.entity_id
_entity_poly.type
_entity_poly.pdbx_seq_one_letter_code
_entity_poly.pdbx_strand_id
1 'polypeptide(L)'
;GAFPAPRRGVDAGDHPPITPMRASTEDQVGGGEAWRLYDFIARHFIASVSPDCEYETQTAGFDANGESFSAQGVRVITHGWTEIMPRRMIKDCPLPTCVVP
;
A
#
# COMPACT_ATOMS: atom_id res chain seq x y z
N GLY A 1 -6.72 13.57 13.53
CA GLY A 1 -6.20 12.26 13.11
C GLY A 1 -4.71 12.28 13.34
N ALA A 2 -4.19 11.42 14.20
CA ALA A 2 -2.76 11.35 14.47
C ALA A 2 -2.09 10.48 13.41
N PHE A 3 -1.02 10.98 12.79
CA PHE A 3 -0.17 10.15 11.94
C PHE A 3 0.55 9.11 12.80
N PRO A 4 0.54 7.81 12.44
CA PRO A 4 1.30 6.79 13.16
C PRO A 4 2.80 7.06 13.06
N ALA A 5 3.55 6.56 14.05
CA ALA A 5 5.01 6.56 13.96
C ALA A 5 5.45 5.72 12.75
N PRO A 6 6.43 6.19 11.95
CA PRO A 6 6.92 5.44 10.81
C PRO A 6 7.56 4.12 11.29
N ARG A 7 7.48 3.09 10.44
CA ARG A 7 8.07 1.78 10.73
C ARG A 7 9.57 1.91 10.98
N ARG A 8 10.07 1.22 12.01
CA ARG A 8 11.50 1.25 12.36
C ARG A 8 12.34 0.64 11.25
N GLY A 9 13.26 1.45 10.70
CA GLY A 9 14.24 1.04 9.71
C GLY A 9 15.58 0.61 10.33
N VAL A 10 16.58 0.46 9.47
CA VAL A 10 17.99 0.26 9.86
C VAL A 10 18.64 1.62 10.00
N ASP A 11 19.34 1.83 11.11
CA ASP A 11 20.13 3.03 11.35
C ASP A 11 21.61 2.72 11.08
N ALA A 12 22.18 3.36 10.06
CA ALA A 12 23.59 3.25 9.71
C ALA A 12 24.45 4.34 10.36
N GLY A 13 23.84 5.32 11.05
CA GLY A 13 24.53 6.40 11.76
C GLY A 13 25.11 7.51 10.88
N ASP A 14 24.82 7.52 9.57
CA ASP A 14 25.37 8.49 8.62
C ASP A 14 24.34 9.58 8.24
N HIS A 15 23.21 9.19 7.64
CA HIS A 15 22.20 10.08 7.10
C HIS A 15 20.79 9.61 7.48
N PRO A 16 19.84 10.54 7.65
CA PRO A 16 18.44 10.18 7.73
C PRO A 16 17.97 9.57 6.39
N PRO A 17 16.82 8.87 6.36
CA PRO A 17 16.22 8.45 5.11
C PRO A 17 16.03 9.61 4.13
N ILE A 18 16.04 9.31 2.82
CA ILE A 18 15.80 10.31 1.78
C ILE A 18 14.38 10.88 1.96
N THR A 19 14.29 12.15 2.35
CA THR A 19 13.03 12.82 2.67
C THR A 19 12.91 14.15 1.92
N PRO A 20 11.70 14.53 1.48
CA PRO A 20 11.48 15.84 0.84
C PRO A 20 11.60 16.95 1.89
N MET A 21 12.54 17.88 1.68
CA MET A 21 12.79 18.98 2.63
C MET A 21 12.03 20.27 2.31
N ARG A 22 11.45 20.36 1.12
CA ARG A 22 10.69 21.53 0.65
C ARG A 22 9.61 21.08 -0.32
N ALA A 23 8.40 21.62 -0.17
CA ALA A 23 7.34 21.47 -1.16
C ALA A 23 7.74 22.16 -2.48
N SER A 24 7.60 21.45 -3.59
CA SER A 24 7.99 21.93 -4.93
C SER A 24 6.93 21.55 -5.96
N THR A 25 6.92 22.29 -7.06
CA THR A 25 6.10 22.03 -8.25
C THR A 25 6.94 21.46 -9.38
N GLU A 26 6.30 20.86 -10.39
CA GLU A 26 6.99 20.26 -11.55
C GLU A 26 7.97 21.23 -12.21
N ASP A 27 7.54 22.47 -12.45
CA ASP A 27 8.36 23.52 -13.06
C ASP A 27 9.58 23.89 -12.20
N GLN A 28 9.43 23.92 -10.88
CA GLN A 28 10.50 24.26 -9.94
C GLN A 28 11.58 23.17 -9.85
N VAL A 29 11.22 21.90 -10.09
CA VAL A 29 12.16 20.76 -10.06
C VAL A 29 12.82 20.54 -11.44
N GLY A 30 12.30 21.19 -12.49
CA GLY A 30 12.83 21.09 -13.87
C GLY A 30 12.08 20.12 -14.77
N GLY A 31 10.91 19.63 -14.35
CA GLY A 31 10.04 18.76 -15.14
C GLY A 31 10.55 17.33 -15.35
N GLY A 32 9.78 16.54 -16.11
CA GLY A 32 10.21 15.25 -16.65
C GLY A 32 10.63 14.24 -15.57
N GLU A 33 11.83 13.66 -15.72
CA GLU A 33 12.36 12.65 -14.79
C GLU A 33 12.64 13.21 -13.39
N ALA A 34 13.08 14.47 -13.29
CA ALA A 34 13.37 15.09 -12.00
C ALA A 34 12.09 15.24 -11.17
N TRP A 35 10.98 15.64 -11.80
CA TRP A 35 9.68 15.67 -11.16
C TRP A 35 9.16 14.27 -10.81
N ARG A 36 9.28 13.28 -11.71
CA ARG A 36 8.87 11.89 -11.43
C ARG A 36 9.60 11.31 -10.23
N LEU A 37 10.89 11.60 -10.08
CA LEU A 37 11.69 11.18 -8.93
C LEU A 37 11.26 11.91 -7.65
N TYR A 38 11.07 13.24 -7.71
CA TYR A 38 10.60 14.02 -6.58
C TYR A 38 9.21 13.58 -6.10
N ASP A 39 8.25 13.40 -7.00
CA ASP A 39 6.89 12.92 -6.71
C ASP A 39 6.92 11.54 -6.04
N PHE A 40 7.78 10.64 -6.53
CA PHE A 40 7.98 9.32 -5.92
C PHE A 40 8.52 9.43 -4.48
N ILE A 41 9.58 10.22 -4.26
CA ILE A 41 10.16 10.43 -2.92
C ILE A 41 9.12 11.05 -1.97
N ALA A 42 8.40 12.07 -2.42
CA ALA A 42 7.40 12.76 -1.62
C ALA A 42 6.24 11.85 -1.24
N ARG A 43 5.66 11.11 -2.21
CA ARG A 43 4.63 10.11 -1.94
C ARG A 43 5.13 9.03 -0.99
N HIS A 44 6.39 8.59 -1.14
CA HIS A 44 6.94 7.53 -0.31
C HIS A 44 7.07 7.97 1.15
N PHE A 45 7.51 9.20 1.36
CA PHE A 45 7.56 9.80 2.68
C PHE A 45 6.17 9.93 3.30
N ILE A 46 5.18 10.47 2.58
CA ILE A 46 3.82 10.61 3.12
C ILE A 46 3.22 9.23 3.42
N ALA A 47 3.44 8.25 2.54
CA ALA A 47 3.01 6.87 2.74
C ALA A 47 3.64 6.23 4.00
N SER A 48 4.92 6.50 4.30
CA SER A 48 5.62 5.90 5.44
C SER A 48 5.13 6.39 6.80
N VAL A 49 4.51 7.58 6.84
CA VAL A 49 3.88 8.15 8.03
C VAL A 49 2.36 8.04 8.01
N SER A 50 1.78 7.38 6.99
CA SER A 50 0.34 7.16 6.87
C SER A 50 -0.08 5.83 7.51
N PRO A 51 -1.37 5.65 7.86
CA PRO A 51 -1.90 4.38 8.35
C PRO A 51 -1.64 3.20 7.41
N ASP A 52 -1.55 2.01 7.98
CA ASP A 52 -1.45 0.77 7.21
C ASP A 52 -2.71 0.53 6.35
N CYS A 53 -2.54 -0.18 5.23
CA CYS A 53 -3.66 -0.72 4.49
C CYS A 53 -4.18 -1.96 5.22
N GLU A 54 -5.43 -1.92 5.67
CA GLU A 54 -6.09 -3.04 6.33
C GLU A 54 -6.98 -3.77 5.33
N TYR A 55 -6.84 -5.09 5.26
CA TYR A 55 -7.63 -5.94 4.38
C TYR A 55 -7.78 -7.33 4.99
N GLU A 56 -8.79 -8.05 4.51
CA GLU A 56 -9.13 -9.41 4.91
C GLU A 56 -8.86 -10.36 3.75
N THR A 57 -8.03 -11.38 3.99
CA THR A 57 -7.83 -12.48 3.03
C THR A 57 -8.85 -13.58 3.31
N GLN A 58 -9.58 -13.98 2.28
CA GLN A 58 -10.60 -15.03 2.35
C GLN A 58 -10.10 -16.26 1.59
N THR A 59 -10.26 -17.45 2.17
CA THR A 59 -9.95 -18.72 1.52
C THR A 59 -11.16 -19.64 1.62
N ALA A 60 -11.67 -20.11 0.49
CA ALA A 60 -12.75 -21.09 0.43
C ALA A 60 -12.22 -22.40 -0.14
N GLY A 61 -12.49 -23.51 0.54
CA GLY A 61 -12.16 -24.87 0.10
C GLY A 61 -13.40 -25.59 -0.41
N PHE A 62 -13.23 -26.40 -1.45
CA PHE A 62 -14.32 -27.18 -2.05
C PHE A 62 -13.83 -28.59 -2.35
N ASP A 63 -14.65 -29.60 -2.10
CA ASP A 63 -14.42 -30.96 -2.59
C ASP A 63 -15.32 -31.20 -3.80
N ALA A 64 -14.74 -31.72 -4.87
CA ALA A 64 -15.49 -32.23 -6.01
C ALA A 64 -15.04 -33.66 -6.28
N ASN A 65 -15.89 -34.62 -5.88
CA ASN A 65 -15.67 -36.04 -6.11
C ASN A 65 -14.35 -36.56 -5.49
N GLY A 66 -13.98 -36.07 -4.30
CA GLY A 66 -12.76 -36.45 -3.59
C GLY A 66 -11.51 -35.67 -3.99
N GLU A 67 -11.61 -34.73 -4.94
CA GLU A 67 -10.54 -33.79 -5.28
C GLU A 67 -10.78 -32.45 -4.59
N SER A 68 -9.76 -31.93 -3.89
CA SER A 68 -9.82 -30.68 -3.15
C SER A 68 -9.37 -29.48 -3.99
N PHE A 69 -10.23 -28.46 -4.05
CA PHE A 69 -9.99 -27.17 -4.70
C PHE A 69 -9.99 -26.05 -3.66
N SER A 70 -9.34 -24.93 -4.00
CA SER A 70 -9.43 -23.72 -3.19
C SER A 70 -9.57 -22.47 -4.06
N ALA A 71 -10.30 -21.49 -3.55
CA ALA A 71 -10.37 -20.14 -4.08
C ALA A 71 -9.93 -19.14 -3.01
N GLN A 72 -9.28 -18.06 -3.45
CA GLN A 72 -8.85 -16.97 -2.58
C GLN A 72 -9.49 -15.66 -3.04
N GLY A 73 -9.88 -14.83 -2.08
CA GLY A 73 -10.33 -13.46 -2.32
C GLY A 73 -9.75 -12.51 -1.29
N VAL A 74 -9.86 -11.22 -1.57
CA VAL A 74 -9.36 -10.15 -0.71
C VAL A 74 -10.45 -9.10 -0.58
N ARG A 75 -10.78 -8.72 0.65
CA ARG A 75 -11.67 -7.60 0.95
C ARG A 75 -10.89 -6.46 1.57
N VAL A 76 -10.84 -5.29 0.92
CA VAL A 76 -10.14 -4.13 1.49
C VAL A 76 -11.02 -3.46 2.53
N ILE A 77 -10.48 -3.24 3.74
CA ILE A 77 -11.17 -2.56 4.84
C ILE A 77 -10.83 -1.07 4.79
N THR A 78 -9.53 -0.75 4.73
CA THR A 78 -9.02 0.61 4.54
C THR A 78 -7.81 0.59 3.61
N HIS A 79 -7.72 1.55 2.68
CA HIS A 79 -6.58 1.62 1.75
C HIS A 79 -5.29 2.13 2.42
N GLY A 80 -5.40 2.90 3.50
CA GLY A 80 -4.25 3.46 4.21
C GLY A 80 -3.28 4.17 3.26
N TRP A 81 -1.97 3.94 3.46
CA TRP A 81 -0.92 4.52 2.63
C TRP A 81 -1.00 4.17 1.13
N THR A 82 -1.73 3.10 0.76
CA THR A 82 -1.79 2.67 -0.65
C THR A 82 -2.58 3.63 -1.54
N GLU A 83 -3.41 4.49 -0.97
CA GLU A 83 -4.09 5.58 -1.70
C GLU A 83 -3.09 6.60 -2.26
N ILE A 84 -2.02 6.88 -1.50
CA ILE A 84 -0.93 7.79 -1.89
C ILE A 84 -0.01 7.15 -2.95
N MET A 85 0.06 5.81 -2.94
CA MET A 85 0.89 4.98 -3.81
C MET A 85 0.03 4.04 -4.69
N PRO A 86 -0.70 4.56 -5.70
CA PRO A 86 -1.66 3.77 -6.48
C PRO A 86 -1.06 2.52 -7.15
N ARG A 87 0.22 2.54 -7.53
CA ARG A 87 0.91 1.37 -8.11
C ARG A 87 1.02 0.19 -7.15
N ARG A 88 0.84 0.41 -5.84
CA ARG A 88 0.86 -0.60 -4.78
C ARG A 88 -0.53 -0.82 -4.16
N MET A 89 -1.58 -0.30 -4.79
CA MET A 89 -2.95 -0.44 -4.30
C MET A 89 -3.43 -1.89 -4.41
N ILE A 90 -3.94 -2.40 -3.29
CA ILE A 90 -4.58 -3.71 -3.23
C ILE A 90 -5.94 -3.59 -3.88
N LYS A 91 -6.24 -4.52 -4.80
CA LYS A 91 -7.55 -4.60 -5.45
C LYS A 91 -8.53 -5.30 -4.53
N ASP A 92 -9.70 -4.71 -4.36
CA ASP A 92 -10.82 -5.32 -3.67
C ASP A 92 -11.47 -6.36 -4.60
N CYS A 93 -11.43 -7.63 -4.19
CA CYS A 93 -11.95 -8.78 -4.94
C CYS A 93 -12.43 -9.85 -3.94
N PRO A 94 -13.53 -9.58 -3.22
CA PRO A 94 -14.04 -10.49 -2.21
C PRO A 94 -14.62 -11.75 -2.86
N LEU A 95 -14.51 -12.87 -2.16
CA LEU A 95 -15.23 -14.09 -2.57
C LEU A 95 -16.74 -13.85 -2.47
N PRO A 96 -17.54 -14.47 -3.34
CA PRO A 96 -18.99 -14.44 -3.19
C PRO A 96 -19.38 -15.05 -1.85
N THR A 97 -20.41 -14.48 -1.22
CA THR A 97 -20.99 -15.04 0.02
C THR A 97 -21.55 -16.42 -0.27
N CYS A 98 -20.88 -17.46 0.23
CA CYS A 98 -21.37 -18.82 0.16
C CYS A 98 -22.14 -19.12 1.46
N VAL A 99 -23.47 -19.24 1.38
CA VAL A 99 -24.29 -19.77 2.47
C VAL A 99 -24.41 -21.26 2.21
N VAL A 100 -23.55 -22.04 2.87
CA VAL A 100 -23.67 -23.51 2.85
C VAL A 100 -24.80 -23.88 3.83
N PRO A 101 -25.90 -24.52 3.39
CA PRO A 101 -26.98 -24.97 4.28
C PRO A 101 -26.55 -26.14 5.18
#